data_AF-A0A5E4D9J1-F1
#
_entry.id   AF-A0A5E4D9J1-F1
#
_cell.length_a   1.000
_cell.length_b   1.000
_cell.length_c   1.000
_cell.angle_alpha   90.00
_cell.angle_beta   90.00
_cell.angle_gamma   90.00
#
_symmetry.space_group_name_H-M   'P 1'
#
loop_
_entity.id
_entity.type
_entity.pdbx_description
1 polymer ?
#
loop_
_entity_poly.entity_id
_entity_poly.type
_entity_poly.pdbx_seq_one_letter_code
_entity_poly.pdbx_strand_id
1 'polypeptide(L)'
;IGTPVLFFIGTGVQTAMEMIRTFSEEAASLVNKIKTYSSYQDHFDDHQYHMHSLNMEEITNIVLSEISDIECDLSLRKMLWEAQDEWGKYFWEWKKCSLQSIDVELVQRIVTKLLNIIIVLEK
;
A
#
# COMPACT_ATOMS: atom_id res chain seq x y z
N ILE A 1 -8.65 9.25 -18.18
CA ILE A 1 -8.15 8.97 -16.81
C ILE A 1 -6.96 8.05 -17.00
N GLY A 2 -5.74 8.57 -16.79
CA GLY A 2 -4.52 7.80 -17.05
C GLY A 2 -4.43 6.63 -16.08
N THR A 3 -3.99 5.47 -16.57
CA THR A 3 -3.68 4.32 -15.72
C THR A 3 -2.74 4.81 -14.61
N PRO A 4 -3.09 4.64 -13.32
CA PRO A 4 -2.28 5.22 -12.25
C PRO A 4 -0.86 4.68 -12.34
N VAL A 5 0.16 5.50 -12.06
CA VAL A 5 1.57 5.16 -12.27
C VAL A 5 1.98 3.87 -11.55
N LEU A 6 1.35 3.58 -10.41
CA LEU A 6 1.55 2.32 -9.69
C LEU A 6 1.03 1.10 -10.45
N PHE A 7 0.08 1.24 -11.37
CA PHE A 7 -0.42 0.17 -12.24
C PHE A 7 0.28 0.09 -13.61
N PHE A 8 1.20 1.00 -13.91
CA PHE A 8 1.88 1.01 -15.20
C PHE A 8 3.03 -0.01 -15.24
N ILE A 9 3.00 -0.91 -16.23
CA ILE A 9 3.98 -2.00 -16.38
C ILE A 9 5.41 -1.50 -16.65
N GLY A 10 5.56 -0.27 -17.14
CA GLY A 10 6.87 0.37 -17.37
C GLY A 10 7.43 1.10 -16.15
N THR A 11 6.71 1.13 -15.02
CA THR A 11 7.25 1.66 -13.76
C THR A 11 8.29 0.68 -13.21
N GLY A 12 9.52 1.14 -12.97
CA GLY A 12 10.54 0.30 -12.34
C GLY A 12 10.23 0.02 -10.87
N VAL A 13 10.62 -1.15 -10.38
CA VAL A 13 10.41 -1.59 -8.97
C VAL A 13 10.84 -0.50 -7.99
N GLN A 14 12.04 0.06 -8.16
CA GLN A 14 12.57 1.08 -7.24
C GLN A 14 11.69 2.32 -7.20
N THR A 15 11.24 2.81 -8.35
CA THR A 15 10.36 3.97 -8.46
C THR A 15 9.00 3.70 -7.83
N ALA A 16 8.44 2.52 -8.08
CA ALA A 16 7.18 2.11 -7.47
C ALA A 16 7.25 2.04 -5.95
N MET A 17 8.31 1.43 -5.40
CA MET A 17 8.54 1.32 -3.96
C MET A 17 8.76 2.70 -3.31
N GLU A 18 9.45 3.61 -4.01
CA GLU A 18 9.62 4.98 -3.54
C GLU A 18 8.29 5.75 -3.51
N MET A 19 7.47 5.64 -4.55
CA MET A 19 6.13 6.26 -4.58
C MET A 19 5.22 5.70 -3.47
N ILE A 20 5.23 4.38 -3.26
CA ILE A 20 4.46 3.76 -2.16
C ILE A 20 4.90 4.33 -0.82
N ARG A 21 6.21 4.42 -0.58
CA ARG A 21 6.76 5.01 0.65
C ARG A 21 6.27 6.46 0.82
N THR A 22 6.38 7.28 -0.22
CA THR A 22 5.93 8.69 -0.17
C THR A 22 4.44 8.79 0.15
N PHE A 23 3.59 7.99 -0.50
CA PHE A 23 2.15 8.01 -0.22
C PHE A 23 1.81 7.51 1.18
N SER A 24 2.52 6.50 1.70
CA SER A 24 2.35 6.06 3.08
C SER A 24 2.76 7.15 4.09
N GLU A 25 3.85 7.87 3.82
CA GLU A 25 4.28 9.01 4.66
C GLU A 25 3.25 10.15 4.64
N GLU A 26 2.68 10.44 3.47
CA GLU A 26 1.61 11.43 3.32
C GLU A 26 0.32 11.02 4.04
N ALA A 27 -0.12 9.77 3.91
CA ALA A 27 -1.27 9.22 4.63
C ALA A 27 -1.10 9.34 6.15
N ALA A 28 0.06 8.93 6.67
CA ALA A 28 0.38 9.08 8.09
C ALA A 28 0.39 10.55 8.54
N SER A 29 0.88 11.47 7.69
CA SER A 29 0.82 12.91 7.95
C SER A 29 -0.62 13.42 8.05
N LEU A 30 -1.51 12.96 7.16
CA LEU A 30 -2.94 13.32 7.19
C LEU A 30 -3.63 12.81 8.45
N VAL A 31 -3.39 11.55 8.84
CA VAL A 31 -3.91 11.00 10.11
C VAL A 31 -3.46 11.84 11.31
N ASN A 32 -2.18 12.23 11.34
CA ASN A 32 -1.66 13.07 12.42
C ASN A 32 -2.30 14.46 12.45
N LYS A 33 -2.52 15.07 11.28
CA LYS A 33 -3.25 16.35 11.18
C LYS A 33 -4.67 16.21 11.70
N ILE A 34 -5.40 15.18 11.28
CA ILE A 34 -6.78 14.92 11.74
C ILE A 34 -6.81 14.80 13.27
N LYS A 35 -5.95 13.97 13.86
CA LYS A 35 -5.85 13.82 15.32
C LYS A 35 -5.55 15.15 16.04
N THR A 36 -4.69 15.96 15.45
CA THR A 36 -4.33 17.28 15.99
C THR A 36 -5.53 18.23 15.92
N TYR A 37 -6.27 18.26 14.80
CA TYR A 37 -7.48 19.08 14.66
C TYR A 37 -8.61 18.63 15.59
N SER A 38 -8.83 17.32 15.75
CA SER A 38 -9.79 16.79 16.74
C SER A 38 -9.43 17.23 18.16
N SER A 39 -8.14 17.20 18.53
CA SER A 39 -7.71 17.67 19.86
C SER A 39 -7.99 19.16 20.08
N TYR A 40 -7.89 20.00 19.04
CA TYR A 40 -8.28 21.41 19.17
C TYR A 40 -9.79 21.56 19.34
N GLN A 41 -10.59 20.77 18.61
CA GLN A 41 -12.04 20.81 18.71
C GLN A 41 -12.52 20.44 20.14
N ASP A 42 -11.93 19.41 20.75
CA ASP A 42 -12.22 19.01 22.14
C ASP A 42 -11.95 20.13 23.16
N HIS A 43 -11.01 21.05 22.87
CA HIS A 43 -10.67 22.18 23.75
C HIS A 43 -11.56 23.41 23.57
N PHE A 44 -12.29 23.54 22.45
CA PHE A 44 -13.15 24.70 22.16
C PHE A 44 -14.65 24.40 22.31
N ASP A 45 -15.06 23.14 22.44
CA ASP A 45 -16.47 22.74 22.60
C ASP A 45 -17.09 23.10 23.97
N ASP A 46 -16.31 23.64 24.90
CA ASP A 46 -16.82 24.13 26.20
C ASP A 46 -17.56 25.48 26.10
N HIS A 47 -17.61 26.09 24.91
CA HIS A 47 -18.27 27.37 24.64
C HIS A 47 -19.29 27.28 23.50
N GLN A 48 -20.40 26.59 23.78
CA GLN A 48 -21.77 27.05 23.49
C GLN A 48 -22.00 27.67 22.10
N TYR A 49 -22.29 26.89 21.05
CA TYR A 49 -23.32 27.18 20.03
C TYR A 49 -23.68 25.90 19.25
N HIS A 50 -24.67 25.18 19.76
CA HIS A 50 -25.29 24.02 19.10
C HIS A 50 -26.20 24.52 17.95
N MET A 51 -25.62 25.10 16.90
CA MET A 51 -26.35 25.44 15.68
C MET A 51 -25.58 24.96 14.45
N HIS A 52 -26.03 23.82 13.92
CA HIS A 52 -25.93 23.37 12.53
C HIS A 52 -24.56 23.52 11.82
N SER A 53 -23.47 23.27 12.53
CA SER A 53 -22.20 22.97 11.88
C SER A 53 -22.26 21.54 11.37
N LEU A 54 -21.98 21.36 10.08
CA LEU A 54 -21.56 20.12 9.42
C LEU A 54 -21.06 19.06 10.44
N ASN A 55 -21.61 17.84 10.44
CA ASN A 55 -21.25 16.79 11.41
C ASN A 55 -19.76 16.43 11.28
N MET A 56 -18.92 17.17 12.00
CA MET A 56 -17.47 17.15 11.86
C MET A 56 -16.88 15.81 12.31
N GLU A 57 -17.55 15.14 13.25
CA GLU A 57 -17.23 13.78 13.68
C GLU A 57 -17.48 12.78 12.53
N GLU A 58 -18.62 12.86 11.86
CA GLU A 58 -18.96 12.00 10.73
C GLU A 58 -18.01 12.20 9.55
N ILE A 59 -17.64 13.45 9.25
CA ILE A 59 -16.63 13.76 8.23
C ILE A 59 -15.25 13.23 8.63
N THR A 60 -14.86 13.39 9.89
CA THR A 60 -13.59 12.86 10.40
C THR A 60 -13.53 11.34 10.23
N ASN A 61 -14.61 10.64 10.56
CA ASN A 61 -14.71 9.19 10.41
C ASN A 61 -14.66 8.76 8.94
N ILE A 62 -15.35 9.47 8.04
CA ILE A 62 -15.29 9.21 6.59
C ILE A 62 -13.85 9.35 6.08
N VAL A 63 -13.18 10.46 6.40
CA VAL A 63 -11.80 10.72 5.94
C VAL A 63 -10.82 9.69 6.51
N LEU A 64 -10.98 9.29 7.78
CA LEU A 64 -10.15 8.24 8.37
C LEU A 64 -10.38 6.88 7.71
N SER A 65 -11.63 6.56 7.35
CA SER A 65 -11.95 5.34 6.59
C SER A 65 -11.28 5.35 5.22
N GLU A 66 -11.38 6.46 4.47
CA GLU A 66 -10.75 6.59 3.16
C GLU A 66 -9.23 6.48 3.25
N ILE A 67 -8.59 7.05 4.28
CA ILE A 67 -7.15 6.89 4.50
C ILE A 67 -6.80 5.43 4.80
N SER A 68 -7.59 4.74 5.61
CA SER A 68 -7.39 3.31 5.90
C SER A 68 -7.49 2.45 4.64
N ASP A 69 -8.43 2.76 3.74
CA ASP A 69 -8.56 2.07 2.46
C ASP A 69 -7.34 2.31 1.57
N ILE A 70 -6.84 3.56 1.51
CA ILE A 70 -5.60 3.91 0.81
C ILE A 70 -4.40 3.14 1.38
N GLU A 71 -4.27 3.05 2.70
CA GLU A 71 -3.18 2.30 3.36
C GLU A 71 -3.24 0.80 3.04
N CYS A 72 -4.45 0.23 2.97
CA CYS A 72 -4.68 -1.15 2.55
C CYS A 72 -4.21 -1.35 1.10
N ASP A 73 -4.65 -0.50 0.18
CA ASP A 73 -4.28 -0.57 -1.24
C ASP A 73 -2.76 -0.42 -1.45
N LEU A 74 -2.12 0.51 -0.74
CA LEU A 74 -0.66 0.68 -0.77
C LEU A 74 0.07 -0.58 -0.27
N SER A 75 -0.47 -1.25 0.74
CA SER A 75 0.10 -2.49 1.29
C SER A 75 0.00 -3.65 0.29
N LEU A 76 -1.15 -3.81 -0.37
CA LEU A 76 -1.32 -4.80 -1.44
C LEU A 76 -0.39 -4.49 -2.63
N ARG A 77 -0.28 -3.22 -3.01
CA ARG A 77 0.59 -2.80 -4.10
C ARG A 77 2.06 -3.03 -3.78
N LYS A 78 2.47 -2.81 -2.54
CA LYS A 78 3.82 -3.14 -2.04
C LYS A 78 4.12 -4.63 -2.18
N MET A 79 3.20 -5.48 -1.72
CA MET A 79 3.34 -6.93 -1.81
C MET A 79 3.52 -7.39 -3.26
N LEU A 80 2.75 -6.83 -4.20
CA LEU A 80 2.88 -7.11 -5.62
C LEU A 80 4.26 -6.74 -6.18
N TRP A 81 4.75 -5.54 -5.88
CA TRP A 81 6.06 -5.09 -6.38
C TRP A 81 7.22 -5.87 -5.76
N GLU A 82 7.15 -6.23 -4.49
CA GLU A 82 8.13 -7.10 -3.82
C GLU A 82 8.16 -8.50 -4.46
N ALA A 83 6.99 -9.08 -4.74
CA ALA A 83 6.87 -10.37 -5.42
C ALA A 83 7.43 -10.31 -6.86
N GLN A 84 7.18 -9.22 -7.59
CA GLN A 84 7.69 -9.03 -8.95
C GLN A 84 9.22 -8.89 -8.97
N ASP A 85 9.80 -8.18 -8.00
CA ASP A 85 11.26 -8.04 -7.84
C ASP A 85 11.93 -9.38 -7.50
N GLU A 86 11.35 -10.11 -6.54
CA GLU A 86 11.81 -11.44 -6.16
C GLU A 86 11.76 -12.41 -7.35
N TRP A 87 10.64 -12.44 -8.08
CA TRP A 87 10.52 -13.24 -9.31
C TRP A 87 11.59 -12.87 -10.33
N GLY A 88 11.81 -11.57 -10.58
CA GLY A 88 12.82 -11.10 -11.52
C GLY A 88 14.23 -11.61 -11.18
N LYS A 89 14.60 -11.58 -9.91
CA LYS A 89 15.90 -12.09 -9.41
C LYS A 89 16.03 -13.59 -9.68
N TYR A 90 15.08 -14.39 -9.20
CA TYR A 90 15.12 -15.84 -9.37
C TYR A 90 15.03 -16.27 -10.83
N PHE A 91 14.22 -15.60 -11.64
CA PHE A 91 14.14 -15.87 -13.07
C PHE A 91 15.50 -15.74 -13.75
N TRP A 92 16.25 -14.67 -13.46
CA TRP A 92 17.58 -14.47 -14.02
C TRP A 92 18.62 -15.47 -13.50
N GLU A 93 18.53 -15.88 -12.24
CA GLU A 93 19.37 -16.93 -11.67
C GLU A 93 19.11 -18.28 -12.36
N TRP A 94 17.85 -18.71 -12.42
CA TRP A 94 17.46 -19.98 -13.04
C TRP A 94 17.80 -20.02 -14.52
N LYS A 95 17.65 -18.89 -15.23
CA LYS A 95 18.05 -18.78 -16.64
C LYS A 95 19.56 -18.95 -16.86
N LYS A 96 20.39 -18.68 -15.84
CA LYS A 96 21.85 -18.88 -15.90
C LYS A 96 22.29 -20.28 -15.46
N CYS A 97 21.45 -21.02 -14.75
CA CYS A 97 21.74 -22.37 -14.29
C CYS A 97 21.63 -23.39 -15.43
N SER A 98 22.41 -24.47 -15.34
CA SER A 98 22.19 -25.66 -16.17
C SER A 98 21.07 -26.50 -15.54
N LEU A 99 20.45 -27.38 -16.33
CA LEU A 99 19.41 -28.29 -15.84
C LEU A 99 19.91 -29.21 -14.70
N GLN A 100 21.22 -29.46 -14.64
CA GLN A 100 21.84 -30.34 -13.65
C GLN A 100 22.17 -29.62 -12.32
N SER A 101 22.22 -28.28 -12.35
CA SER A 101 22.59 -27.46 -11.20
C SER A 101 21.41 -26.68 -10.61
N ILE A 102 20.21 -26.86 -11.17
CA ILE A 102 19.01 -26.18 -10.67
C ILE A 102 18.51 -26.87 -9.41
N ASP A 103 18.29 -26.08 -8.36
CA ASP A 103 17.67 -26.53 -7.11
C ASP A 103 16.15 -26.57 -7.31
N VAL A 104 15.61 -27.77 -7.57
CA VAL A 104 14.20 -27.97 -7.91
C VAL A 104 13.30 -27.66 -6.72
N GLU A 105 13.74 -28.00 -5.51
CA GLU A 105 13.03 -27.73 -4.26
C GLU A 105 12.91 -26.21 -4.00
N LEU A 106 13.98 -25.46 -4.23
CA LEU A 106 13.97 -24.00 -4.15
C LEU A 106 13.00 -23.41 -5.18
N VAL A 107 13.07 -23.86 -6.44
CA VAL A 107 12.17 -23.40 -7.50
C VAL A 107 10.72 -23.62 -7.10
N GLN A 108 10.37 -24.85 -6.67
CA GLN A 108 9.01 -25.19 -6.27
C GLN A 108 8.54 -24.31 -5.11
N ARG A 109 9.37 -24.09 -4.10
CA ARG A 109 9.05 -23.25 -2.94
C ARG A 109 8.79 -21.80 -3.35
N ILE A 110 9.65 -21.21 -4.18
CA ILE A 110 9.50 -19.82 -4.64
C ILE A 110 8.26 -19.66 -5.53
N VAL A 111 8.05 -20.56 -6.49
CA VAL A 111 6.86 -20.54 -7.35
C VAL A 111 5.58 -20.67 -6.52
N THR A 112 5.54 -21.58 -5.54
CA THR A 112 4.37 -21.75 -4.66
C THR A 112 4.10 -20.49 -3.84
N LYS A 113 5.15 -19.87 -3.28
CA LYS A 113 5.03 -18.60 -2.54
C LYS A 113 4.44 -17.50 -3.42
N LEU A 114 4.97 -17.30 -4.62
CA LEU A 114 4.51 -16.27 -5.55
C LEU A 114 3.08 -16.51 -6.04
N LEU A 115 2.71 -17.77 -6.29
CA LEU A 115 1.32 -18.13 -6.61
C LEU A 115 0.36 -17.77 -5.46
N ASN A 116 0.73 -18.06 -4.21
CA ASN A 116 -0.08 -17.67 -3.06
C ASN A 116 -0.25 -16.15 -2.95
N ILE A 117 0.79 -15.38 -3.26
CA ILE A 117 0.69 -13.91 -3.31
C ILE A 117 -0.27 -13.45 -4.41
N ILE A 118 -0.19 -14.02 -5.60
CA ILE A 118 -1.12 -13.71 -6.71
C ILE A 118 -2.56 -14.00 -6.29
N ILE A 119 -2.83 -15.14 -5.65
CA ILE A 119 -4.17 -15.51 -5.18
C ILE A 119 -4.70 -14.52 -4.14
N VAL A 120 -3.84 -13.98 -3.28
CA VAL A 120 -4.24 -12.93 -2.31
C VAL A 120 -4.57 -11.62 -3.02
N LEU A 121 -3.81 -11.26 -4.06
CA LEU A 121 -3.99 -10.01 -4.81
C LEU A 121 -5.16 -10.04 -5.81
N GLU A 122 -5.63 -11.23 -6.20
CA GLU A 122 -6.80 -11.41 -7.07
C GLU A 122 -8.15 -11.31 -6.33
N LYS A 123 -8.12 -11.39 -5.00
CA LYS A 123 -9.31 -11.31 -4.14
C LYS A 123 -9.60 -9.87 -3.71
#